data_AF-A0A9W9HLB9-F1
#
_entry.id   AF-A0A9W9HLB9-F1
#
_cell.length_a   1.000
_cell.length_b   1.000
_cell.length_c   1.000
_cell.angle_alpha   90.00
_cell.angle_beta   90.00
_cell.angle_gamma   90.00
#
_symmetry.space_group_name_H-M   'P 1'
#
loop_
_entity.id
_entity.type
_entity.pdbx_description
1 polymer ?
#
loop_
_entity_poly.entity_id
_entity_poly.type
_entity_poly.pdbx_seq_one_letter_code
_entity_poly.pdbx_strand_id
1 'polypeptide(L)'
;MGLASQHGRVRLTPSMVPDTPNFEVKDSSFFKKWKGSPTPQQVREKAKAPWAAGTSLDKRKVLSYCGRHMRPPLAVFEDMGLVVKWGVLVGIPEA
;
A
#
# COMPACT_ATOMS: atom_id res chain seq x y z
N MET A 1 -6.92 16.29 21.89
CA MET A 1 -5.92 17.29 21.44
C MET A 1 -4.97 16.60 20.49
N GLY A 2 -5.09 16.87 19.18
CA GLY A 2 -4.16 16.34 18.18
C GLY A 2 -3.00 17.30 17.99
N LEU A 3 -1.76 16.81 18.04
CA LEU A 3 -0.58 17.59 17.69
C LEU A 3 -0.73 18.10 16.25
N ALA A 4 -1.04 19.38 16.10
CA ALA A 4 -0.94 20.07 14.83
C ALA A 4 0.55 20.05 14.42
N SER A 5 0.83 19.48 13.26
CA SER A 5 2.16 19.46 12.67
C SER A 5 2.69 20.90 12.61
N GLN A 6 3.81 21.18 13.28
CA GLN A 6 4.41 22.52 13.40
C GLN A 6 5.01 23.05 12.08
N HIS A 7 4.87 22.30 10.99
CA HIS A 7 5.31 22.73 9.68
C HIS A 7 4.12 23.35 8.95
N GLY A 8 4.20 24.65 8.65
CA GLY A 8 3.22 25.33 7.81
C GLY A 8 2.99 24.61 6.48
N ARG A 9 1.99 25.04 5.70
CA ARG A 9 1.68 24.41 4.40
C ARG A 9 2.94 24.21 3.56
N VAL A 10 3.33 22.95 3.38
CA VAL A 10 4.44 22.58 2.51
C VAL A 10 4.05 22.92 1.08
N ARG A 11 4.67 23.95 0.51
CA ARG A 11 4.55 24.26 -0.92
C ARG A 11 5.51 23.34 -1.68
N LEU A 12 4.95 22.37 -2.40
CA LEU A 12 5.71 21.52 -3.31
C LEU A 12 6.02 22.30 -4.59
N THR A 13 7.29 22.40 -4.96
CA THR A 13 7.71 22.87 -6.29
C THR A 13 7.77 21.68 -7.26
N PRO A 14 7.66 21.91 -8.58
CA PRO A 14 7.81 20.84 -9.56
C PRO A 14 9.12 20.03 -9.41
N SER A 15 10.21 20.68 -8.99
CA SER A 15 11.51 20.04 -8.73
C SER A 15 11.52 19.09 -7.52
N MET A 16 10.52 19.16 -6.64
CA MET A 16 10.36 18.24 -5.51
C MET A 16 9.60 16.97 -5.90
N VAL A 17 8.98 16.94 -7.08
CA VAL A 17 8.27 15.76 -7.59
C VAL A 17 9.29 14.88 -8.29
N PRO A 18 9.46 13.62 -7.87
CA PRO A 18 10.36 12.70 -8.54
C PRO A 18 9.88 12.42 -9.97
N ASP A 19 10.80 12.49 -10.91
CA ASP A 19 10.60 12.18 -12.33
C ASP A 19 10.98 10.73 -12.69
N THR A 20 11.69 10.05 -11.80
CA THR A 20 12.12 8.67 -11.99
C THR A 20 11.02 7.67 -11.61
N PRO A 21 10.84 6.60 -12.41
CA PRO A 21 9.93 5.52 -12.04
C PRO A 21 10.44 4.80 -10.79
N ASN A 22 9.53 4.36 -9.93
CA ASN A 22 9.84 3.64 -8.68
C ASN A 22 10.74 4.43 -7.70
N PHE A 23 10.63 5.76 -7.68
CA PHE A 23 11.40 6.58 -6.76
C PHE A 23 11.16 6.23 -5.29
N GLU A 24 12.24 6.00 -4.54
CA GLU A 24 12.21 5.69 -3.12
C GLU A 24 12.78 6.86 -2.30
N VAL A 25 11.99 7.38 -1.36
CA VAL A 25 12.42 8.44 -0.44
C VAL A 25 13.17 7.81 0.74
N LYS A 26 14.42 7.36 0.53
CA LYS A 26 15.23 6.67 1.56
C LYS A 26 15.45 7.48 2.84
N ASP A 27 15.35 8.81 2.75
CA ASP A 27 15.48 9.71 3.89
C ASP A 27 14.22 9.84 4.74
N SER A 28 13.09 9.26 4.31
CA SER A 28 11.86 9.28 5.08
C SER A 28 11.99 8.51 6.39
N SER A 29 11.22 8.90 7.41
CA SER A 29 11.19 8.21 8.70
C SER A 29 10.86 6.72 8.58
N PHE A 30 10.12 6.34 7.53
CA PHE A 30 9.81 4.95 7.23
C PHE A 30 11.08 4.13 6.96
N PHE A 31 11.92 4.57 6.03
CA PHE A 31 13.15 3.83 5.66
C PHE A 31 14.28 3.98 6.69
N LYS A 32 14.18 4.96 7.61
CA LYS A 32 15.02 4.98 8.82
C LYS A 32 14.70 3.84 9.79
N LYS A 33 13.44 3.40 9.83
CA LYS A 33 12.96 2.32 10.71
C LYS A 33 13.01 0.96 10.04
N TRP A 34 12.72 0.89 8.73
CA TRP A 34 12.59 -0.35 7.97
C TRP A 34 13.58 -0.37 6.81
N LYS A 35 14.32 -1.47 6.64
CA LYS A 35 15.36 -1.60 5.59
C LYS A 35 14.81 -1.54 4.16
N GLY A 36 13.50 -1.68 3.96
CA GLY A 36 12.88 -1.64 2.64
C GLY A 36 11.37 -1.80 2.69
N SER A 37 10.75 -1.67 1.53
CA SER A 37 9.33 -1.95 1.33
C SER A 37 9.09 -3.46 1.19
N PRO A 38 7.89 -3.97 1.53
CA PRO A 38 7.52 -5.34 1.24
C PRO A 38 7.62 -5.63 -0.27
N THR A 39 8.11 -6.81 -0.64
CA THR A 39 8.16 -7.20 -2.05
C THR A 39 6.76 -7.44 -2.61
N PRO A 40 6.55 -7.32 -3.94
CA PRO A 40 5.25 -7.62 -4.55
C PRO A 40 4.71 -9.02 -4.19
N GLN A 41 5.61 -10.01 -4.04
CA GLN A 41 5.23 -11.35 -3.61
C GLN A 41 4.75 -11.38 -2.17
N GLN A 42 5.47 -10.73 -1.24
CA GLN A 42 5.06 -10.63 0.17
C GLN A 42 3.70 -9.94 0.32
N VAL A 43 3.47 -8.87 -0.44
CA VAL A 43 2.16 -8.18 -0.48
C VAL A 43 1.07 -9.15 -0.94
N ARG A 44 1.33 -9.93 -1.99
CA ARG A 44 0.37 -10.91 -2.51
C ARG A 44 0.07 -12.00 -1.49
N GLU A 45 1.09 -12.58 -0.85
CA GLU A 45 0.92 -13.61 0.18
C GLU A 45 0.13 -13.09 1.38
N LYS A 46 0.43 -11.88 1.86
CA LYS A 46 -0.29 -11.26 2.96
C LYS A 46 -1.74 -10.96 2.61
N ALA A 47 -2.02 -10.60 1.35
CA ALA A 47 -3.38 -10.37 0.87
C ALA A 47 -4.18 -11.65 0.57
N LYS A 48 -3.53 -12.81 0.35
CA LYS A 48 -4.21 -14.09 0.08
C LYS A 48 -5.08 -14.55 1.26
N ALA A 49 -4.61 -14.39 2.49
CA ALA A 49 -5.34 -14.82 3.69
C ALA A 49 -6.71 -14.10 3.83
N PRO A 50 -6.80 -12.76 3.85
CA PRO A 50 -8.09 -12.07 3.91
C PRO A 50 -8.94 -12.31 2.67
N TRP A 51 -8.33 -12.50 1.50
CA TRP A 51 -9.02 -12.84 0.26
C TRP A 51 -9.74 -14.19 0.36
N ALA A 52 -9.03 -15.24 0.80
CA ALA A 52 -9.59 -16.57 0.97
C ALA A 52 -10.68 -16.59 2.05
N ALA A 53 -10.53 -15.76 3.09
CA ALA A 53 -11.52 -15.62 4.15
C ALA A 53 -12.73 -14.73 3.74
N GLY A 54 -12.70 -14.05 2.59
CA GLY A 54 -13.74 -13.08 2.20
C GLY A 54 -13.84 -11.90 3.18
N THR A 55 -12.74 -11.57 3.87
CA THR A 55 -12.72 -10.55 4.92
C THR A 55 -12.08 -9.25 4.41
N SER A 56 -12.72 -8.12 4.72
CA SER A 56 -12.16 -6.79 4.45
C SER A 56 -11.71 -6.13 5.75
N LEU A 57 -10.64 -5.35 5.66
CA LEU A 57 -10.25 -4.43 6.74
C LEU A 57 -11.34 -3.37 6.99
N ASP A 58 -12.06 -2.96 5.94
CA ASP A 58 -13.22 -2.08 6.06
C ASP A 58 -14.46 -2.93 6.35
N LYS A 59 -14.93 -2.92 7.61
CA LYS A 59 -16.13 -3.66 8.04
C LYS A 59 -17.40 -3.26 7.29
N ARG A 60 -17.42 -2.11 6.61
CA ARG A 60 -18.52 -1.68 5.74
C ARG A 60 -18.51 -2.39 4.39
N LYS A 61 -17.39 -3.04 4.04
CA LYS A 61 -17.23 -3.80 2.80
C LYS A 61 -17.23 -5.28 3.12
N VAL A 62 -18.34 -5.94 2.78
CA VAL A 62 -18.33 -7.39 2.65
C VAL A 62 -17.60 -7.70 1.34
N LEU A 63 -16.53 -8.50 1.38
CA LEU A 63 -15.99 -9.07 0.15
C LEU A 63 -16.93 -10.20 -0.29
N SER A 64 -18.11 -9.82 -0.80
CA SER A 64 -19.04 -10.76 -1.40
C SER A 64 -18.39 -11.33 -2.66
N TYR A 65 -18.16 -12.64 -2.66
CA TYR A 65 -17.53 -13.37 -3.75
C TYR A 65 -18.43 -13.34 -5.00
N CYS A 66 -18.23 -12.39 -5.91
CA CYS A 66 -18.65 -12.50 -7.32
C CYS A 66 -18.23 -11.25 -8.13
N GLY A 67 -17.21 -11.36 -8.98
CA GLY A 67 -16.98 -10.39 -10.05
C GLY A 67 -15.53 -10.27 -10.54
N ARG A 68 -15.35 -10.21 -11.87
CA ARG A 68 -14.06 -9.98 -12.57
C ARG A 68 -13.38 -8.63 -12.26
N HIS A 69 -14.02 -7.77 -11.48
CA HIS A 69 -13.56 -6.41 -11.18
C HIS A 69 -13.35 -6.14 -9.69
N MET A 70 -13.20 -7.19 -8.87
CA MET A 70 -13.01 -6.98 -7.44
C MET A 70 -11.63 -6.38 -7.14
N ARG A 71 -11.63 -5.33 -6.32
CA ARG A 71 -10.40 -4.79 -5.75
C ARG A 71 -9.87 -5.80 -4.74
N PRO A 72 -8.62 -6.23 -4.85
CA PRO A 72 -8.09 -7.17 -3.88
C PRO A 72 -8.01 -6.53 -2.48
N PRO A 73 -8.05 -7.35 -1.42
CA PRO A 73 -7.96 -6.89 -0.05
C PRO A 73 -6.62 -6.23 0.19
N LEU A 74 -6.63 -5.23 1.06
CA LEU A 74 -5.43 -4.55 1.48
C LEU A 74 -4.52 -5.54 2.21
N ALA A 75 -3.22 -5.50 1.91
CA ALA A 75 -2.23 -6.23 2.67
C ALA A 75 -1.85 -5.39 3.89
N VAL A 76 -2.00 -5.95 5.09
CA VAL A 76 -1.67 -5.29 6.35
C VAL A 76 -0.39 -5.90 6.91
N PHE A 77 0.62 -5.06 7.13
CA PHE A 77 1.88 -5.39 7.78
C PHE A 77 1.90 -4.69 9.13
N GLU A 78 1.33 -5.32 10.15
CA GLU A 78 1.18 -4.76 11.50
C GLU A 78 2.53 -4.48 12.16
N ASP A 79 3.50 -5.36 11.93
CA ASP A 79 4.90 -5.20 12.34
C ASP A 79 5.50 -3.89 11.80
N MET A 80 5.17 -3.54 10.56
CA MET A 80 5.63 -2.31 9.90
C MET A 80 4.73 -1.10 10.13
N GLY A 81 3.52 -1.30 10.67
CA GLY A 81 2.46 -0.28 10.71
C GLY A 81 2.02 0.18 9.31
N LEU A 82 2.08 -0.72 8.32
CA LEU A 82 1.90 -0.39 6.91
C LEU A 82 0.66 -1.07 6.33
N VAL A 83 -0.12 -0.31 5.54
CA VAL A 83 -1.24 -0.83 4.75
C VAL A 83 -0.93 -0.64 3.27
N VAL A 84 -0.86 -1.73 2.52
CA VAL A 84 -0.56 -1.73 1.09
C VAL A 84 -1.82 -2.00 0.28
N LYS A 85 -2.17 -1.04 -0.58
CA LYS A 85 -3.16 -1.22 -1.63
C LYS A 85 -2.44 -1.72 -2.88
N TRP A 86 -2.97 -2.76 -3.49
CA TRP A 86 -2.39 -3.33 -4.71
C TRP A 86 -3.45 -3.46 -5.81
N GLY A 87 -2.98 -3.51 -7.05
CA GLY A 87 -3.82 -3.61 -8.23
C GLY A 87 -4.47 -4.98 -8.36
N VAL A 88 -5.47 -5.08 -9.24
CA VAL A 88 -6.09 -6.35 -9.62
C VAL A 88 -5.00 -7.31 -10.13
N LEU A 89 -5.17 -8.61 -9.88
CA LEU A 89 -4.40 -9.67 -10.54
C LEU A 89 -4.65 -9.61 -12.05
N VAL A 90 -3.93 -8.73 -12.74
CA VAL A 90 -3.78 -8.78 -14.18
C VAL A 90 -2.57 -9.67 -14.40
N GLY A 91 -2.81 -10.91 -14.83
CA GLY A 91 -1.74 -11.68 -15.46
C GLY A 91 -1.39 -10.94 -16.74
N ILE A 92 -0.37 -10.09 -16.68
CA ILE A 92 0.24 -9.55 -17.89
C ILE A 92 1.23 -10.64 -18.30
N PRO A 93 0.94 -11.45 -19.33
CA PRO A 93 1.98 -12.29 -19.91
C PRO A 93 3.08 -11.35 -20.41
N GLU A 94 4.30 -11.55 -19.93
CA GLU A 94 5.47 -10.94 -20.56
C GLU A 94 5.59 -11.54 -21.97
N ALA A 95 5.75 -10.68 -22.97
CA ALA A 95 5.91 -11.03 -24.38
C ALA A 95 7.38 -10.98 -24.77
#